data_AF-A0A8C1PC17-F1
#
_entry.id   AF-A0A8C1PC17-F1
#
_cell.length_a   1.000
_cell.length_b   1.000
_cell.length_c   1.000
_cell.angle_alpha   90.00
_cell.angle_beta   90.00
_cell.angle_gamma   90.00
#
_symmetry.space_group_name_H-M   'P 1'
#
loop_
_entity.id
_entity.type
_entity.pdbx_description
1 polymer ?
#
loop_
_entity_poly.entity_id
_entity_poly.type
_entity_poly.pdbx_seq_one_letter_code
_entity_poly.pdbx_strand_id
1 'polypeptide(L)'
;MPRKIEEIKDFLLTARRKDAKSVKIKKNKDNVKFKVRCSRYLYTLVITDKEKAEKLKQSLPPGESSKTPHETAEIVTTQVIVLL
;
A
#
# COMPACT_ATOMS: atom_id res chain seq x y z
N MET A 1 -5.74 -9.98 13.27
CA MET A 1 -5.54 -8.71 14.01
C MET A 1 -4.83 -7.69 13.11
N PRO A 2 -5.29 -6.44 13.06
CA PRO A 2 -4.62 -5.37 12.33
C PRO A 2 -3.37 -4.85 13.06
N ARG A 3 -2.38 -4.36 12.31
CA ARG A 3 -1.16 -3.70 12.81
C ARG A 3 -1.02 -2.32 12.16
N LYS A 4 -0.60 -1.32 12.93
CA LYS A 4 -0.30 0.03 12.41
C LYS A 4 1.18 0.10 12.00
N ILE A 5 1.46 0.77 10.89
CA ILE A 5 2.80 1.20 10.49
C ILE A 5 2.83 2.73 10.59
N GLU A 6 3.88 3.28 11.17
CA GLU A 6 4.02 4.73 11.37
C GLU A 6 4.91 5.37 10.30
N GLU A 7 5.95 4.66 9.85
CA GLU A 7 6.90 5.16 8.86
C GLU A 7 6.64 4.62 7.44
N ILE A 8 6.90 5.47 6.45
CA ILE A 8 6.78 5.09 5.02
C ILE A 8 7.83 4.02 4.67
N LYS A 9 9.02 4.07 5.27
CA LYS A 9 10.10 3.10 5.02
C LYS A 9 9.65 1.68 5.37
N ASP A 10 9.08 1.51 6.55
CA ASP A 10 8.56 0.22 7.04
C ASP A 10 7.40 -0.29 6.17
N PHE A 11 6.57 0.62 5.65
CA PHE A 11 5.52 0.26 4.71
C PHE A 11 6.09 -0.30 3.40
N LEU A 12 7.08 0.37 2.81
CA LEU A 12 7.73 -0.10 1.58
C LEU A 12 8.44 -1.45 1.79
N LEU A 13 9.10 -1.63 2.92
CA LEU A 13 9.69 -2.92 3.30
C LEU A 13 8.60 -4.00 3.45
N THR A 14 7.48 -3.67 4.11
CA THR A 14 6.37 -4.62 4.30
C THR A 14 5.70 -5.00 2.99
N ALA A 15 5.51 -4.04 2.07
CA ALA A 15 4.94 -4.28 0.75
C ALA A 15 5.85 -5.11 -0.16
N ARG A 16 7.17 -5.16 0.11
CA ARG A 16 8.13 -6.00 -0.63
C ARG A 16 8.26 -7.43 -0.09
N ARG A 17 7.65 -7.74 1.06
CA ARG A 17 7.77 -9.08 1.66
C ARG A 17 7.09 -10.14 0.78
N LYS A 18 7.68 -11.34 0.73
CA LYS A 18 7.14 -12.50 -0.01
C LYS A 18 5.73 -12.90 0.42
N ASP A 19 5.34 -12.62 1.66
CA ASP A 19 4.01 -12.95 2.18
C ASP A 19 2.97 -11.84 1.97
N ALA A 20 3.37 -10.70 1.38
CA ALA A 20 2.46 -9.63 1.01
C ALA A 20 1.71 -10.02 -0.27
N LYS A 21 0.38 -9.96 -0.22
CA LYS A 21 -0.52 -10.39 -1.30
C LYS A 21 -1.10 -9.22 -2.08
N SER A 22 -1.50 -8.16 -1.38
CA SER A 22 -2.11 -6.98 -2.01
C SER A 22 -1.97 -5.74 -1.15
N VAL A 23 -2.00 -4.57 -1.79
CA VAL A 23 -2.20 -3.27 -1.13
C VAL A 23 -3.58 -2.76 -1.49
N LYS A 24 -4.37 -2.43 -0.47
CA LYS A 24 -5.64 -1.72 -0.63
C LYS A 24 -5.47 -0.27 -0.19
N ILE A 25 -5.77 0.66 -1.08
CA ILE A 25 -5.72 2.10 -0.80
C ILE A 25 -7.14 2.57 -0.48
N LYS A 26 -7.33 3.08 0.72
CA LYS A 26 -8.60 3.65 1.19
C LYS A 26 -8.45 5.16 1.34
N LYS A 27 -9.08 5.92 0.47
CA LYS A 27 -9.21 7.38 0.60
C LYS A 27 -10.34 7.70 1.58
N ASN A 28 -10.06 8.51 2.61
CA ASN A 28 -11.03 9.14 3.50
C ASN A 28 -10.99 10.65 3.28
N LYS A 29 -11.86 11.41 3.98
CA LYS A 29 -11.92 12.87 3.89
C LYS A 29 -10.59 13.53 4.28
N ASP A 30 -10.01 13.07 5.39
CA ASP A 30 -8.86 13.74 6.03
C ASP A 30 -7.55 12.93 5.95
N ASN A 31 -7.62 11.68 5.49
CA ASN A 31 -6.44 10.82 5.37
C ASN A 31 -6.61 9.75 4.30
N VAL A 32 -5.48 9.21 3.86
CA VAL A 32 -5.40 8.04 2.99
C VAL A 32 -4.78 6.90 3.79
N LYS A 33 -5.39 5.73 3.74
CA LYS A 33 -4.90 4.51 4.41
C LYS A 33 -4.39 3.52 3.37
N PHE A 34 -3.10 3.18 3.44
CA PHE A 34 -2.48 2.13 2.65
C PHE A 34 -2.48 0.85 3.46
N LYS A 35 -3.20 -0.16 3.00
CA LYS A 35 -3.41 -1.41 3.73
C LYS A 35 -2.73 -2.57 3.03
N VAL A 36 -1.61 -3.06 3.55
CA VAL A 36 -0.91 -4.24 3.02
C VAL A 36 -1.50 -5.50 3.65
N ARG A 37 -2.05 -6.40 2.83
CA ARG A 37 -2.48 -7.72 3.26
C ARG A 37 -1.30 -8.68 3.21
N CYS A 38 -0.83 -9.13 4.37
CA CYS A 38 0.12 -10.23 4.49
C CYS A 38 -0.61 -11.54 4.85
N SER A 39 0.13 -12.64 5.00
CA SER A 39 -0.44 -13.93 5.43
C SER A 39 -1.19 -13.82 6.76
N ARG A 40 -0.53 -13.31 7.80
CA ARG A 40 -1.08 -13.27 9.17
C ARG A 40 -1.75 -11.93 9.55
N TYR A 41 -1.18 -10.82 9.11
CA TYR A 41 -1.58 -9.49 9.54
C TYR A 41 -2.03 -8.61 8.38
N LEU A 42 -2.89 -7.64 8.70
CA LEU A 42 -3.20 -6.51 7.83
C LEU A 42 -2.44 -5.30 8.39
N TYR A 43 -1.45 -4.82 7.66
CA TYR A 43 -0.70 -3.64 8.04
C TYR A 43 -1.35 -2.40 7.45
N THR A 44 -1.48 -1.33 8.23
CA THR A 44 -2.07 -0.07 7.77
C THR A 44 -1.13 1.09 8.05
N LEU A 45 -0.71 1.78 7.00
CA LEU A 45 -0.09 3.10 7.06
C LEU A 45 -1.18 4.17 6.85
N VAL A 46 -1.18 5.21 7.68
CA VAL A 46 -2.10 6.34 7.57
C VAL A 46 -1.31 7.58 7.22
N ILE A 47 -1.65 8.23 6.10
CA ILE A 47 -1.05 9.50 5.67
C ILE A 47 -2.15 10.55 5.64
N THR A 48 -1.92 11.67 6.33
CA THR A 48 -2.83 12.85 6.34
C THR A 48 -2.56 13.79 5.18
N ASP A 49 -1.29 13.91 4.77
CA ASP A 49 -0.84 14.74 3.66
C ASP A 49 -1.20 14.11 2.30
N LYS A 50 -2.09 14.79 1.57
CA LYS A 50 -2.62 14.29 0.29
C LYS A 50 -1.55 14.19 -0.79
N GLU A 51 -0.59 15.12 -0.84
CA GLU A 51 0.47 15.10 -1.85
C GLU A 51 1.44 13.94 -1.63
N LYS A 52 1.81 13.70 -0.37
CA LYS A 52 2.64 12.53 0.00
C LYS A 52 1.93 11.22 -0.32
N ALA A 53 0.63 11.15 -0.08
CA ALA A 53 -0.17 9.98 -0.40
C ALA A 53 -0.20 9.71 -1.91
N GLU A 54 -0.40 10.73 -2.76
CA GLU A 54 -0.40 10.55 -4.22
C GLU A 54 0.99 10.15 -4.75
N LYS A 55 2.08 10.74 -4.22
CA LYS A 55 3.45 10.32 -4.56
C LYS A 55 3.71 8.86 -4.18
N LEU A 56 3.32 8.44 -2.98
CA LEU A 56 3.47 7.05 -2.54
C LEU A 56 2.64 6.10 -3.40
N LYS A 57 1.43 6.51 -3.80
CA LYS A 57 0.60 5.73 -4.71
C LYS A 57 1.28 5.52 -6.07
N GLN A 58 1.93 6.54 -6.63
CA GLN A 58 2.67 6.44 -7.90
C GLN A 58 3.88 5.50 -7.81
N SER A 59 4.47 5.35 -6.62
CA SER A 59 5.58 4.41 -6.40
C SER A 59 5.13 2.95 -6.30
N LEU A 60 3.83 2.68 -6.13
CA LEU A 60 3.30 1.32 -6.12
C LEU A 60 3.06 0.85 -7.56
N PRO A 61 3.34 -0.43 -7.87
CA PRO A 61 3.10 -0.96 -9.21
C PRO A 61 1.62 -0.80 -9.59
N PRO A 62 1.33 -0.43 -10.84
CA PRO A 62 -0.05 -0.35 -11.33
C PRO A 62 -0.64 -1.76 -11.36
N GLY A 63 -1.45 -2.08 -10.36
CA GLY A 63 -2.26 -3.30 -10.37
C GLY A 63 -3.54 -3.07 -11.18
N GLU A 64 -3.91 -4.04 -12.00
CA GLU A 64 -5.18 -4.05 -12.74
C GLU A 64 -6.38 -4.14 -11.77
N SER A 65 -6.86 -3.00 -11.26
CA SER A 65 -8.23 -2.92 -10.73
C SER A 65 -8.82 -1.53 -10.96
N SER A 66 -9.21 -1.32 -12.21
CA SER A 66 -9.87 -0.11 -12.66
C SER A 66 -11.24 0.07 -11.95
N LYS A 67 -11.49 1.30 -11.46
CA LYS A 67 -12.83 1.93 -11.24
C LYS A 67 -13.63 1.65 -9.96
N THR A 68 -13.03 1.60 -8.76
CA THR A 68 -13.82 1.74 -7.50
C THR A 68 -13.15 2.66 -6.47
N PRO A 69 -13.88 3.26 -5.50
CA PRO A 69 -13.30 4.09 -4.41
C PRO A 69 -12.33 3.33 -3.48
N HIS A 70 -12.07 2.06 -3.77
CA HIS A 70 -11.18 1.14 -3.08
C HIS A 70 -10.23 0.51 -4.09
N GLU A 71 -9.19 1.25 -4.43
CA GLU A 71 -8.16 0.80 -5.35
C GLU A 71 -7.33 -0.31 -4.70
N THR A 72 -7.20 -1.45 -5.40
CA THR A 72 -6.48 -2.62 -4.90
C THR A 72 -5.36 -2.92 -5.89
N ALA A 73 -4.11 -2.72 -5.47
CA ALA A 73 -2.95 -3.13 -6.24
C ALA A 73 -2.54 -4.54 -5.79
N GLU A 74 -2.49 -5.50 -6.70
CA GLU A 74 -1.81 -6.76 -6.42
C GLU A 74 -0.31 -6.50 -6.34
N ILE A 75 0.29 -6.94 -5.23
CA ILE A 75 1.75 -6.92 -5.12
C ILE A 75 2.22 -8.18 -5.83
N VAL A 76 2.33 -8.12 -7.15
CA VAL A 76 3.04 -9.16 -7.88
C VAL A 76 4.51 -9.01 -7.49
N THR A 77 4.99 -9.96 -6.68
CA THR A 77 6.32 -10.02 -6.05
C THR A 77 7.52 -9.86 -7.00
N THR A 78 7.29 -9.68 -8.30
CA THR A 78 8.30 -9.57 -9.34
C THR A 78 8.61 -8.13 -9.77
N GLN A 79 7.71 -7.14 -9.60
CA GLN A 79 7.94 -5.78 -10.14
C GLN A 79 8.48 -4.75 -9.14
N VAL A 80 8.45 -4.99 -7.82
CA VAL A 80 8.97 -4.01 -6.83
C VAL A 80 10.52 -4.00 -6.76
N ILE A 81 11.18 -4.89 -7.51
CA ILE A 81 12.64 -4.93 -7.66
C ILE A 81 13.15 -3.98 -8.76
N VAL A 82 12.31 -3.50 -9.70
CA VAL A 82 12.73 -2.68 -10.85
C VAL A 82 12.57 -1.15 -10.61
N LEU A 83 12.57 -0.70 -9.35
CA LEU A 83 12.56 0.73 -9.02
C LEU A 83 13.69 1.11 -8.06
N LEU A 84 14.89 0.60 -8.36
CA LEU A 84 16.20 1.17 -8.04
C LEU A 84 17.05 1.12 -9.30
#